data_AF-X1A4N9-F1
#
_entry.id   AF-X1A4N9-F1
#
_cell.length_a   1.000
_cell.length_b   1.000
_cell.length_c   1.000
_cell.angle_alpha   90.00
_cell.angle_beta   90.00
_cell.angle_gamma   90.00
#
_symmetry.space_group_name_H-M   'P 1'
#
loop_
_entity.id
_entity.type
_entity.pdbx_description
1 polymer ?
#
loop_
_entity_poly.entity_id
_entity_poly.type
_entity_poly.pdbx_seq_one_letter_code
_entity_poly.pdbx_strand_id
1 'polypeptide(L)'
;GKLYWKWEKRIVYPYFDQNNYPKYFIYRLIDDEPDFNPNAKYMKQIKTEYVQEIPFGLNSIYGSKEKPLIITEGLTDSISVAQANYPVLSPITVKIKKEHVERMINYCKRFETVVVINDNEEFKKNKNGEFENTGLKGSIDTLKVLIKHNINCFIGIIQNPKKLEKIDLDDYLKPDLTNVNDEDINAAIEKSLDLLEEKLKKLVQNSTFGLDFLTDTVNEKSSQKELLEIIDVLPKDDFITQEEVLRKLAKKRKITFETIKKIYAQHQSKKLLKEQKRERIEIKKEKEKNQKKKML
;
A
#
# COMPACT_ATOMS: atom_id res chain seq x y z
N GLY A 1 -40.79 4.38 2.44
CA GLY A 1 -39.75 3.66 3.19
C GLY A 1 -39.31 4.51 4.37
N LYS A 2 -39.14 3.94 5.56
CA LYS A 2 -38.58 4.69 6.70
C LYS A 2 -37.09 4.95 6.42
N LEU A 3 -36.69 6.21 6.41
CA LEU A 3 -35.27 6.60 6.40
C LEU A 3 -34.73 6.41 7.82
N TYR A 4 -33.58 5.77 7.95
CA TYR A 4 -32.91 5.57 9.23
C TYR A 4 -31.45 6.05 9.12
N TRP A 5 -30.96 6.69 10.17
CA TRP A 5 -29.59 7.14 10.28
C TRP A 5 -28.70 5.91 10.48
N LYS A 6 -27.76 5.65 9.56
CA LYS A 6 -26.91 4.45 9.53
C LYS A 6 -25.55 4.63 10.23
N TRP A 7 -25.38 5.68 11.03
CA TRP A 7 -24.09 6.03 11.64
C TRP A 7 -24.21 6.50 13.08
N GLU A 8 -25.34 6.25 13.75
CA GLU A 8 -25.45 6.51 15.19
C GLU A 8 -24.29 5.81 15.92
N LYS A 9 -23.66 6.53 16.87
CA LYS A 9 -22.53 6.01 17.67
C LYS A 9 -21.29 5.63 16.88
N ARG A 10 -21.08 6.28 15.73
CA ARG A 10 -19.87 6.13 14.92
C ARG A 10 -19.20 7.47 14.65
N ILE A 11 -17.87 7.48 14.70
CA ILE A 11 -17.07 8.60 14.20
C ILE A 11 -17.11 8.57 12.68
N VAL A 12 -17.50 9.71 12.08
CA VAL A 12 -17.63 9.84 10.63
C VAL A 12 -16.37 10.48 10.07
N TYR A 13 -15.67 9.78 9.18
CA TYR A 13 -14.49 10.29 8.50
C TYR A 13 -14.80 10.54 7.01
N PRO A 14 -14.80 11.82 6.57
CA PRO A 14 -14.91 12.17 5.16
C PRO A 14 -13.62 11.84 4.40
N TYR A 15 -13.77 11.36 3.18
CA TYR A 15 -12.71 11.26 2.19
C TYR A 15 -12.80 12.50 1.32
N PHE A 16 -11.81 13.36 1.45
CA PHE A 16 -11.72 14.57 0.65
C PHE A 16 -10.94 14.32 -0.64
N ASP A 17 -11.38 14.94 -1.72
CA ASP A 17 -10.54 15.08 -2.91
C ASP A 17 -9.49 16.19 -2.73
N GLN A 18 -8.70 16.41 -3.78
CA GLN A 18 -7.67 17.44 -3.83
C GLN A 18 -8.15 18.88 -3.59
N ASN A 19 -9.44 19.15 -3.74
CA ASN A 19 -10.05 20.46 -3.56
C ASN A 19 -10.81 20.55 -2.23
N ASN A 20 -10.58 19.61 -1.31
CA ASN A 20 -11.29 19.47 -0.04
C ASN A 20 -12.81 19.23 -0.19
N TYR A 21 -13.26 18.70 -1.34
CA TYR A 21 -14.66 18.28 -1.47
C TYR A 21 -14.84 16.84 -0.96
N PRO A 22 -15.81 16.58 -0.07
CA PRO A 22 -16.09 15.23 0.39
C PRO A 22 -16.66 14.38 -0.76
N LYS A 23 -16.09 13.20 -0.99
CA LYS A 23 -16.51 12.24 -2.03
C LYS A 23 -17.04 10.93 -1.48
N TYR A 24 -16.65 10.59 -0.26
CA TYR A 24 -16.98 9.32 0.38
C TYR A 24 -16.89 9.45 1.90
N PHE A 25 -17.55 8.55 2.63
CA PHE A 25 -17.48 8.49 4.09
C PHE A 25 -17.21 7.06 4.58
N ILE A 26 -16.44 6.95 5.67
CA ILE A 26 -16.30 5.72 6.46
C ILE A 26 -16.68 6.03 7.91
N TYR A 27 -17.29 5.05 8.57
CA TYR A 27 -17.85 5.19 9.90
C TYR A 27 -17.15 4.21 10.86
N ARG A 28 -16.43 4.71 11.85
CA ARG A 28 -15.75 3.88 12.87
C ARG A 28 -16.64 3.74 14.10
N LEU A 29 -16.82 2.52 14.58
CA LEU A 29 -17.54 2.28 15.83
C LEU A 29 -16.84 2.97 17.01
N ILE A 30 -17.61 3.58 17.90
CA ILE A 30 -17.13 4.05 19.21
C ILE A 30 -17.23 2.84 20.14
N ASP A 31 -16.09 2.36 20.65
CA ASP A 31 -15.98 1.04 21.29
C ASP A 31 -16.94 0.87 22.49
N ASP A 32 -17.26 1.96 23.21
CA ASP A 32 -18.15 1.96 24.38
C ASP A 32 -19.64 2.16 24.05
N GLU A 33 -19.99 2.34 22.77
CA GLU A 33 -21.35 2.61 22.33
C GLU A 33 -21.74 1.73 21.14
N PRO A 34 -22.23 0.48 21.36
CA PRO A 34 -22.62 -0.39 20.27
C PRO A 34 -23.80 0.21 19.49
N ASP A 35 -23.66 0.20 18.16
CA ASP A 35 -24.69 0.60 17.20
C ASP A 35 -25.48 -0.63 16.68
N PHE A 36 -26.18 -0.49 15.55
CA PHE A 36 -26.92 -1.57 14.92
C PHE A 36 -26.03 -2.68 14.31
N ASN A 37 -24.72 -2.46 14.20
CA ASN A 37 -23.76 -3.45 13.72
C ASN A 37 -22.45 -3.42 14.55
N PRO A 38 -22.51 -3.83 15.83
CA PRO A 38 -21.38 -3.72 16.75
C PRO A 38 -20.19 -4.61 16.37
N ASN A 39 -20.41 -5.63 15.52
CA ASN A 39 -19.36 -6.52 15.05
C ASN A 39 -18.50 -5.91 13.95
N ALA A 40 -18.90 -4.77 13.37
CA ALA A 40 -18.13 -4.07 12.34
C ALA A 40 -17.41 -2.86 12.93
N LYS A 41 -16.09 -2.99 13.15
CA LYS A 41 -15.22 -1.86 13.56
C LYS A 41 -15.34 -0.66 12.62
N TYR A 42 -15.45 -0.93 11.31
CA TYR A 42 -15.67 0.09 10.28
C TYR A 42 -16.85 -0.28 9.37
N MET A 43 -17.63 0.74 9.00
CA MET A 43 -18.66 0.66 7.97
C MET A 43 -18.36 1.63 6.83
N LYS A 44 -18.53 1.17 5.60
CA LYS A 44 -18.27 1.96 4.38
C LYS A 44 -19.58 2.51 3.80
N GLN A 45 -19.56 3.77 3.32
CA GLN A 45 -20.72 4.35 2.65
C GLN A 45 -21.11 3.56 1.38
N ILE A 46 -22.41 3.45 1.09
CA ILE A 46 -22.86 2.78 -0.13
C ILE A 46 -22.44 3.62 -1.35
N LYS A 47 -21.80 2.97 -2.33
CA LYS A 47 -21.40 3.61 -3.59
C LYS A 47 -22.61 3.82 -4.50
N THR A 48 -22.65 4.95 -5.19
CA THR A 48 -23.65 5.29 -6.20
C THR A 48 -22.94 5.97 -7.38
N GLU A 49 -23.68 6.39 -8.41
CA GLU A 49 -23.10 7.20 -9.50
C GLU A 49 -22.53 8.55 -9.00
N TYR A 50 -23.05 9.08 -7.89
CA TYR A 50 -22.60 10.33 -7.26
C TYR A 50 -21.61 10.11 -6.10
N VAL A 51 -21.54 8.89 -5.55
CA VAL A 51 -20.70 8.54 -4.39
C VAL A 51 -19.60 7.57 -4.82
N GLN A 52 -18.39 8.09 -4.96
CA GLN A 52 -17.24 7.33 -5.44
C GLN A 52 -16.23 7.14 -4.30
N GLU A 53 -15.87 5.88 -4.01
CA GLU A 53 -14.77 5.56 -3.10
C GLU A 53 -13.45 5.98 -3.78
N ILE A 54 -12.85 7.02 -3.23
CA ILE A 54 -11.50 7.50 -3.57
C ILE A 54 -10.51 6.96 -2.53
N PRO A 55 -9.21 6.91 -2.83
CA PRO A 55 -8.20 6.71 -1.79
C PRO A 55 -8.32 7.78 -0.70
N PHE A 56 -8.08 7.42 0.55
CA PHE A 56 -8.03 8.38 1.66
C PHE A 56 -6.74 9.21 1.61
N GLY A 57 -6.80 10.46 2.06
CA GLY A 57 -5.63 11.35 2.18
C GLY A 57 -5.33 12.22 0.97
N LEU A 58 -6.15 12.20 -0.10
CA LEU A 58 -5.88 13.00 -1.31
C LEU A 58 -5.77 14.51 -1.07
N ASN A 59 -6.45 15.02 -0.05
CA ASN A 59 -6.34 16.42 0.37
C ASN A 59 -4.98 16.77 0.98
N SER A 60 -4.23 15.81 1.52
CA SER A 60 -2.88 16.02 2.06
C SER A 60 -1.78 16.10 0.98
N ILE A 61 -2.10 15.69 -0.25
CA ILE A 61 -1.12 15.60 -1.35
C ILE A 61 -0.70 16.97 -1.88
N TYR A 62 -1.59 17.97 -1.77
CA TYR A 62 -1.40 19.29 -2.35
C TYR A 62 -0.84 20.25 -1.30
N GLY A 63 0.44 20.60 -1.44
CA GLY A 63 1.16 21.48 -0.52
C GLY A 63 2.46 20.87 0.03
N SER A 64 2.60 19.54 -0.04
CA SER A 64 3.71 18.83 0.62
C SER A 64 4.55 17.98 -0.35
N LYS A 65 4.69 18.40 -1.61
CA LYS A 65 5.45 17.64 -2.64
C LYS A 65 6.94 17.48 -2.33
N GLU A 66 7.48 18.33 -1.47
CA GLU A 66 8.87 18.25 -1.01
C GLU A 66 9.10 17.11 -0.01
N LYS A 67 8.02 16.59 0.60
CA LYS A 67 8.07 15.43 1.48
C LYS A 67 7.71 14.15 0.72
N PRO A 68 8.28 13.00 1.11
CA PRO A 68 7.89 11.71 0.56
C PRO A 68 6.40 11.43 0.76
N LEU A 69 5.77 10.83 -0.26
CA LEU A 69 4.40 10.31 -0.13
C LEU A 69 4.41 9.03 0.70
N ILE A 70 3.62 9.01 1.77
CA ILE A 70 3.46 7.83 2.60
C ILE A 70 2.24 7.03 2.16
N ILE A 71 2.39 5.71 2.04
CA ILE A 71 1.29 4.77 1.81
C ILE A 71 1.09 3.90 3.04
N THR A 72 -0.13 3.89 3.57
CA THR A 72 -0.51 3.11 4.76
C THR A 72 -1.75 2.23 4.48
N GLU A 73 -1.98 1.22 5.30
CA GLU A 73 -3.17 0.35 5.20
C GLU A 73 -4.41 0.94 5.87
N GLY A 74 -4.24 1.56 7.05
CA GLY A 74 -5.33 1.98 7.93
C GLY A 74 -5.70 3.47 7.86
N LEU A 75 -6.93 3.76 8.31
CA LEU A 75 -7.48 5.11 8.38
C LEU A 75 -6.79 5.96 9.45
N THR A 76 -6.60 5.39 10.65
CA THR A 76 -5.95 6.06 11.78
C THR A 76 -4.49 6.35 11.47
N ASP A 77 -3.78 5.38 10.89
CA ASP A 77 -2.41 5.58 10.40
C ASP A 77 -2.32 6.75 9.42
N SER A 78 -3.29 6.84 8.50
CA SER A 78 -3.36 7.94 7.54
C SER A 78 -3.58 9.29 8.21
N ILE A 79 -4.44 9.35 9.23
CA ILE A 79 -4.68 10.58 9.98
C ILE A 79 -3.41 11.01 10.71
N SER A 80 -2.73 10.09 11.38
CA SER A 80 -1.51 10.38 12.13
C SER A 80 -0.39 10.86 11.20
N VAL A 81 -0.24 10.26 10.02
CA VAL A 81 0.69 10.75 8.99
C VAL A 81 0.32 12.15 8.47
N ALA A 82 -0.97 12.42 8.24
CA ALA A 82 -1.41 13.75 7.82
C ALA A 82 -1.18 14.80 8.91
N GLN A 83 -1.38 14.45 10.19
CA GLN A 83 -1.05 15.29 11.34
C GLN A 83 0.46 15.54 11.47
N ALA A 84 1.29 14.59 11.04
CA ALA A 84 2.75 14.74 10.89
C ALA A 84 3.15 15.72 9.78
N ASN A 85 2.18 16.31 9.08
CA ASN A 85 2.37 17.15 7.92
C ASN A 85 3.08 16.42 6.77
N TYR A 86 2.85 15.11 6.59
CA TYR A 86 3.28 14.34 5.42
C TYR A 86 2.11 14.08 4.47
N PRO A 87 2.35 14.09 3.14
CA PRO A 87 1.35 13.64 2.19
C PRO A 87 1.13 12.14 2.37
N VAL A 88 -0.13 11.72 2.41
CA VAL A 88 -0.52 10.33 2.65
C VAL A 88 -1.55 9.85 1.66
N LEU A 89 -1.47 8.57 1.34
CA LEU A 89 -2.44 7.88 0.51
C LEU A 89 -2.73 6.51 1.10
N SER A 90 -3.99 6.22 1.39
CA SER A 90 -4.39 4.88 1.79
C SER A 90 -5.54 4.35 0.95
N PRO A 91 -5.44 3.11 0.42
CA PRO A 91 -6.57 2.46 -0.21
C PRO A 91 -7.64 2.02 0.81
N ILE A 92 -7.35 2.03 2.12
CA ILE A 92 -8.24 1.59 3.22
C ILE A 92 -8.86 0.21 2.89
N THR A 93 -8.00 -0.69 2.43
CA THR A 93 -8.33 -2.07 2.07
C THR A 93 -7.10 -2.96 2.23
N VAL A 94 -7.33 -4.18 2.71
CA VAL A 94 -6.31 -5.25 2.80
C VAL A 94 -5.72 -5.63 1.43
N LYS A 95 -6.44 -5.36 0.32
CA LYS A 95 -5.96 -5.61 -1.04
C LYS A 95 -6.33 -4.48 -1.98
N ILE A 96 -5.32 -3.90 -2.64
CA ILE A 96 -5.52 -2.85 -3.64
C ILE A 96 -6.26 -3.44 -4.84
N LYS A 97 -7.51 -2.99 -5.05
CA LYS A 97 -8.28 -3.36 -6.24
C LYS A 97 -7.63 -2.76 -7.48
N LYS A 98 -7.73 -3.46 -8.62
CA LYS A 98 -7.15 -3.00 -9.90
C LYS A 98 -7.59 -1.58 -10.28
N GLU A 99 -8.85 -1.23 -10.04
CA GLU A 99 -9.41 0.12 -10.25
C GLU A 99 -8.74 1.21 -9.40
N HIS A 100 -8.29 0.87 -8.19
CA HIS A 100 -7.58 1.80 -7.31
C HIS A 100 -6.09 1.89 -7.64
N VAL A 101 -5.50 0.84 -8.21
CA VAL A 101 -4.07 0.83 -8.61
C VAL A 101 -3.78 1.96 -9.59
N GLU A 102 -4.50 2.07 -10.71
CA GLU A 102 -4.20 3.08 -11.73
C GLU A 102 -4.28 4.51 -11.16
N ARG A 103 -5.32 4.77 -10.36
CA ARG A 103 -5.50 6.08 -9.73
C ARG A 103 -4.41 6.36 -8.69
N MET A 104 -4.06 5.38 -7.87
CA MET A 104 -2.97 5.49 -6.89
C MET A 104 -1.64 5.77 -7.57
N ILE A 105 -1.30 5.03 -8.63
CA ILE A 105 -0.06 5.23 -9.39
C ILE A 105 0.02 6.63 -9.98
N ASN A 106 -1.09 7.17 -10.51
CA ASN A 106 -1.11 8.54 -11.03
C ASN A 106 -0.82 9.61 -9.98
N TYR A 107 -1.13 9.36 -8.71
CA TYR A 107 -0.72 10.24 -7.62
C TYR A 107 0.73 10.00 -7.22
N CYS A 108 1.16 8.74 -7.11
CA CYS A 108 2.54 8.36 -6.75
C CYS A 108 3.57 8.99 -7.71
N LYS A 109 3.28 9.02 -9.02
CA LYS A 109 4.16 9.62 -10.04
C LYS A 109 4.47 11.11 -9.84
N ARG A 110 3.75 11.80 -8.95
CA ARG A 110 3.94 13.23 -8.67
C ARG A 110 4.97 13.49 -7.58
N PHE A 111 5.46 12.44 -6.94
CA PHE A 111 6.42 12.49 -5.85
C PHE A 111 7.73 11.85 -6.28
N GLU A 112 8.84 12.43 -5.84
CA GLU A 112 10.17 11.88 -6.07
C GLU A 112 10.38 10.58 -5.29
N THR A 113 9.76 10.48 -4.10
CA THR A 113 9.91 9.35 -3.19
C THR A 113 8.56 8.94 -2.64
N VAL A 114 8.28 7.63 -2.67
CA VAL A 114 7.12 7.02 -2.03
C VAL A 114 7.57 6.03 -0.97
N VAL A 115 7.01 6.07 0.24
CA VAL A 115 7.36 5.15 1.33
C VAL A 115 6.12 4.37 1.76
N VAL A 116 6.20 3.04 1.69
CA VAL A 116 5.15 2.15 2.18
C VAL A 116 5.42 1.81 3.64
N ILE A 117 4.47 2.08 4.52
CA ILE A 117 4.57 1.83 5.96
C ILE A 117 3.26 1.21 6.43
N ASN A 118 3.32 -0.07 6.82
CA ASN A 118 2.19 -0.80 7.37
C ASN A 118 2.56 -1.39 8.74
N ASP A 119 1.55 -1.98 9.38
CA ASP A 119 1.63 -2.61 10.69
C ASP A 119 2.80 -3.59 10.81
N ASN A 120 3.48 -3.56 11.95
CA ASN A 120 4.39 -4.62 12.35
C ASN A 120 3.64 -5.61 13.23
N GLU A 121 3.31 -6.77 12.66
CA GLU A 121 2.65 -7.87 13.36
C GLU A 121 3.47 -9.15 13.32
N GLU A 122 3.22 -10.06 14.25
CA GLU A 122 3.88 -11.37 14.24
C GLU A 122 3.41 -12.27 13.09
N PHE A 123 4.26 -13.24 12.72
CA PHE A 123 3.88 -14.27 11.76
C PHE A 123 2.80 -15.18 12.35
N LYS A 124 1.64 -15.25 11.71
CA LYS A 124 0.51 -16.11 12.08
C LYS A 124 0.25 -17.15 10.99
N LYS A 125 -0.27 -18.32 11.37
CA LYS A 125 -0.65 -19.33 10.38
C LYS A 125 -1.85 -18.86 9.56
N ASN A 126 -1.72 -18.85 8.24
CA ASN A 126 -2.81 -18.58 7.32
C ASN A 126 -3.72 -19.83 7.18
N LYS A 127 -4.80 -19.71 6.38
CA LYS A 127 -5.77 -20.80 6.15
C LYS A 127 -5.18 -22.06 5.53
N ASN A 128 -3.99 -21.96 4.95
CA ASN A 128 -3.26 -23.08 4.34
C ASN A 128 -2.20 -23.68 5.29
N GLY A 129 -2.10 -23.18 6.53
CA GLY A 129 -1.13 -23.64 7.52
C GLY A 129 0.26 -23.01 7.40
N GLU A 130 0.45 -22.04 6.50
CA GLU A 130 1.73 -21.36 6.28
C GLU A 130 1.85 -20.14 7.20
N PHE A 131 3.03 -19.88 7.76
CA PHE A 131 3.28 -18.69 8.57
C PHE A 131 3.38 -17.44 7.69
N GLU A 132 2.56 -16.44 7.97
CA GLU A 132 2.44 -15.20 7.19
C GLU A 132 2.34 -13.99 8.11
N ASN A 133 3.00 -12.90 7.72
CA ASN A 133 2.81 -11.58 8.30
C ASN A 133 1.99 -10.77 7.28
N THR A 134 0.72 -10.49 7.60
CA THR A 134 -0.25 -9.85 6.69
C THR A 134 0.16 -8.41 6.39
N GLY A 135 0.58 -7.65 7.41
CA GLY A 135 1.07 -6.27 7.24
C GLY A 135 2.26 -6.21 6.29
N LEU A 136 3.27 -7.06 6.51
CA LEU A 136 4.44 -7.15 5.63
C LEU A 136 4.08 -7.61 4.22
N LYS A 137 3.16 -8.59 4.09
CA LYS A 137 2.69 -9.05 2.79
C LYS A 137 1.97 -7.93 2.02
N GLY A 138 1.11 -7.17 2.70
CA GLY A 138 0.44 -6.00 2.13
C GLY A 138 1.45 -4.95 1.65
N SER A 139 2.52 -4.72 2.42
CA SER A 139 3.62 -3.84 2.01
C SER A 139 4.34 -4.36 0.77
N ILE A 140 4.70 -5.64 0.75
CA ILE A 140 5.38 -6.29 -0.38
C ILE A 140 4.52 -6.23 -1.65
N ASP A 141 3.23 -6.52 -1.55
CA ASP A 141 2.30 -6.47 -2.69
C ASP A 141 2.17 -5.04 -3.23
N THR A 142 2.13 -4.05 -2.33
CA THR A 142 2.13 -2.63 -2.72
C THR A 142 3.43 -2.23 -3.40
N LEU A 143 4.60 -2.57 -2.82
CA LEU A 143 5.92 -2.33 -3.44
C LEU A 143 6.02 -2.94 -4.84
N LYS A 144 5.61 -4.20 -4.99
CA LYS A 144 5.60 -4.90 -6.28
C LYS A 144 4.81 -4.12 -7.34
N VAL A 145 3.67 -3.54 -6.96
CA VAL A 145 2.86 -2.70 -7.86
C VAL A 145 3.56 -1.39 -8.18
N LEU A 146 4.16 -0.72 -7.20
CA LEU A 146 4.88 0.56 -7.38
C LEU A 146 6.10 0.40 -8.30
N ILE A 147 6.97 -0.58 -8.02
CA ILE A 147 8.19 -0.85 -8.81
C ILE A 147 7.85 -1.17 -10.25
N LYS A 148 6.81 -1.99 -10.48
CA LYS A 148 6.35 -2.34 -11.82
C LYS A 148 5.90 -1.12 -12.64
N HIS A 149 5.51 -0.02 -11.98
CA HIS A 149 5.13 1.24 -12.63
C HIS A 149 6.24 2.30 -12.57
N ASN A 150 7.49 1.88 -12.31
CA ASN A 150 8.67 2.73 -12.24
C ASN A 150 8.55 3.85 -11.19
N ILE A 151 7.91 3.56 -10.05
CA ILE A 151 7.85 4.47 -8.91
C ILE A 151 9.08 4.24 -8.04
N ASN A 152 9.80 5.32 -7.72
CA ASN A 152 10.88 5.29 -6.73
C ASN A 152 10.29 5.10 -5.32
N CYS A 153 10.27 3.86 -4.85
CA CYS A 153 9.58 3.49 -3.62
C CYS A 153 10.48 2.80 -2.60
N PHE A 154 10.16 3.02 -1.33
CA PHE A 154 10.85 2.50 -0.15
C PHE A 154 9.86 1.81 0.78
N ILE A 155 10.37 1.00 1.70
CA ILE A 155 9.58 0.40 2.78
C ILE A 155 10.12 0.83 4.14
N GLY A 156 9.25 1.43 4.94
CA GLY A 156 9.51 1.73 6.34
C GLY A 156 9.00 0.59 7.21
N ILE A 157 9.87 0.01 8.04
CA ILE A 157 9.51 -1.04 9.00
C ILE A 157 9.43 -0.43 10.39
N ILE A 158 8.24 -0.45 10.98
CA ILE A 158 8.01 -0.02 12.36
C ILE A 158 8.86 -0.89 13.30
N GLN A 159 9.58 -0.28 14.24
CA GLN A 159 10.34 -1.04 15.23
C GLN A 159 9.43 -1.56 16.34
N ASN A 160 9.63 -2.83 16.73
CA ASN A 160 8.89 -3.48 17.81
C ASN A 160 9.84 -3.95 18.93
N PRO A 161 10.46 -3.02 19.68
CA PRO A 161 11.40 -3.37 20.73
C PRO A 161 10.74 -4.11 21.91
N LYS A 162 9.44 -3.88 22.12
CA LYS A 162 8.65 -4.51 23.19
C LYS A 162 8.13 -5.91 22.81
N LYS A 163 8.38 -6.39 21.58
CA LYS A 163 7.89 -7.68 21.05
C LYS A 163 6.38 -7.88 21.25
N LEU A 164 5.61 -6.84 20.97
CA LEU A 164 4.16 -6.90 21.00
C LEU A 164 3.66 -7.72 19.80
N GLU A 165 2.49 -8.36 19.93
CA GLU A 165 1.91 -9.14 18.82
C GLU A 165 1.64 -8.28 17.57
N LYS A 166 1.35 -6.99 17.79
CA LYS A 166 1.04 -6.02 16.76
C LYS A 166 1.38 -4.60 17.23
N ILE A 167 1.95 -3.81 16.35
CA ILE A 167 2.09 -2.36 16.46
C ILE A 167 1.64 -1.75 15.13
N ASP A 168 0.59 -0.92 15.15
CA ASP A 168 0.20 -0.11 14.00
C ASP A 168 0.96 1.22 13.96
N LEU A 169 0.85 1.95 12.85
CA LEU A 169 1.61 3.18 12.66
C LEU A 169 1.09 4.29 13.58
N ASP A 170 -0.22 4.35 13.80
CA ASP A 170 -0.81 5.26 14.79
C ASP A 170 -0.19 5.08 16.18
N ASP A 171 -0.16 3.85 16.71
CA ASP A 171 0.42 3.51 18.01
C ASP A 171 1.91 3.85 18.09
N TYR A 172 2.67 3.61 17.00
CA TYR A 172 4.09 3.94 16.95
C TYR A 172 4.33 5.46 17.01
N LEU A 173 3.51 6.22 16.28
CA LEU A 173 3.64 7.67 16.13
C LEU A 173 3.14 8.43 17.36
N LYS A 174 2.25 7.85 18.18
CA LYS A 174 1.74 8.48 19.41
C LYS A 174 2.88 9.06 20.25
N PRO A 175 2.88 10.37 20.53
CA PRO A 175 3.90 11.00 21.36
C PRO A 175 3.75 10.50 22.80
N ASP A 176 4.88 10.33 23.49
CA ASP A 176 4.87 10.04 24.93
C ASP A 176 4.71 11.36 25.68
N LEU A 177 3.52 11.58 26.23
CA LEU A 177 3.16 12.81 26.93
C LEU A 177 3.33 12.72 28.45
N THR A 178 3.89 11.62 28.97
CA THR A 178 3.99 11.37 30.42
C THR A 178 4.81 12.41 31.19
N ASN A 179 5.69 13.15 30.51
CA ASN A 179 6.53 14.20 31.09
C ASN A 179 6.18 15.61 30.58
N VAL A 180 5.00 15.80 30.00
CA VAL A 180 4.55 17.11 29.50
C VAL A 180 3.82 17.86 30.62
N ASN A 181 4.55 18.71 31.34
CA ASN A 181 4.00 19.70 32.26
C ASN A 181 3.74 21.00 31.50
N ASP A 182 2.71 21.03 30.65
CA ASP A 182 2.29 22.26 29.98
C ASP A 182 0.91 22.66 30.51
N GLU A 183 0.87 23.78 31.25
CA GLU A 183 -0.39 24.42 31.69
C GLU A 183 -1.15 25.01 30.48
N ASP A 184 -0.49 25.14 29.33
CA ASP A 184 -1.07 25.57 28.06
C ASP A 184 -1.31 24.37 27.11
N ILE A 185 -2.58 24.07 26.86
CA ILE A 185 -3.03 23.00 25.98
C ILE A 185 -2.51 23.19 24.54
N ASN A 186 -2.37 24.44 24.06
CA ASN A 186 -1.91 24.67 22.69
C ASN A 186 -0.43 24.32 22.53
N ALA A 187 0.40 24.71 23.51
CA ALA A 187 1.82 24.35 23.53
C ALA A 187 2.01 22.82 23.60
N ALA A 188 1.18 22.13 24.40
CA ALA A 188 1.19 20.67 24.47
C ALA A 188 0.83 20.01 23.13
N ILE A 189 -0.16 20.56 22.40
CA ILE A 189 -0.56 20.10 21.07
C ILE A 189 0.56 20.31 20.05
N GLU A 190 1.13 21.51 19.98
CA GLU A 190 2.22 21.84 19.04
C GLU A 190 3.41 20.91 19.26
N LYS A 191 3.85 20.75 20.50
CA LYS A 191 4.92 19.82 20.88
C LYS A 191 4.59 18.37 20.51
N SER A 192 3.34 17.96 20.65
CA SER A 192 2.88 16.62 20.25
C SER A 192 3.01 16.41 18.74
N LEU A 193 2.64 17.42 17.94
CA LEU A 193 2.76 17.38 16.48
C LEU A 193 4.22 17.34 16.03
N ASP A 194 5.10 18.13 16.66
CA ASP A 194 6.53 18.12 16.36
C ASP A 194 7.16 16.74 16.64
N LEU A 195 6.88 16.15 17.79
CA LEU A 195 7.35 14.80 18.14
C LEU A 195 6.85 13.74 17.15
N LEU A 196 5.62 13.89 16.68
CA LEU A 196 5.02 13.00 15.71
C LEU A 196 5.72 13.13 14.34
N GLU A 197 5.95 14.35 13.88
CA GLU A 197 6.70 14.64 12.66
C GLU A 197 8.15 14.09 12.74
N GLU A 198 8.84 14.28 13.86
CA GLU A 198 10.19 13.76 14.07
C GLU A 198 10.26 12.22 14.02
N LYS A 199 9.30 11.54 14.67
CA LYS A 199 9.22 10.08 14.65
C LYS A 199 9.01 9.56 13.22
N LEU A 200 8.07 10.15 12.49
CA LEU A 200 7.81 9.75 11.11
C LEU A 200 9.01 10.05 10.21
N LYS A 201 9.66 11.21 10.38
CA LYS A 201 10.89 11.56 9.65
C LYS A 201 11.99 10.53 9.85
N LYS A 202 12.22 10.09 11.09
CA LYS A 202 13.20 9.03 11.40
C LYS A 202 12.83 7.71 10.73
N LEU A 203 11.55 7.33 10.75
CA LEU A 203 11.07 6.11 10.10
C LEU A 203 11.27 6.14 8.58
N VAL A 204 11.00 7.29 7.95
CA VAL A 204 11.23 7.54 6.52
C VAL A 204 12.72 7.50 6.18
N GLN A 205 13.58 8.13 6.99
CA GLN A 205 15.03 8.12 6.79
C GLN A 205 15.65 6.73 6.91
N ASN A 206 15.06 5.87 7.76
CA ASN A 206 15.49 4.49 7.94
C ASN A 206 14.79 3.50 6.98
N SER A 207 14.02 4.00 6.01
CA SER A 207 13.34 3.15 5.05
C SER A 207 14.33 2.51 4.06
N THR A 208 14.03 1.28 3.64
CA THR A 208 14.87 0.53 2.69
C THR A 208 14.34 0.72 1.29
N PHE A 209 15.22 0.90 0.31
CA PHE A 209 14.82 0.96 -1.10
C PHE A 209 14.05 -0.31 -1.48
N GLY A 210 12.88 -0.15 -2.09
CA GLY A 210 11.90 -1.24 -2.24
C GLY A 210 12.43 -2.41 -3.05
N LEU A 211 13.21 -2.14 -4.09
CA LEU A 211 13.82 -3.18 -4.92
C LEU A 211 14.90 -3.95 -4.16
N ASP A 212 15.72 -3.25 -3.37
CA ASP A 212 16.72 -3.87 -2.51
C ASP A 212 16.05 -4.76 -1.47
N PHE A 213 15.01 -4.25 -0.80
CA PHE A 213 14.20 -5.02 0.13
C PHE A 213 13.66 -6.31 -0.50
N LEU A 214 13.04 -6.22 -1.69
CA LEU A 214 12.54 -7.41 -2.40
C LEU A 214 13.67 -8.40 -2.69
N THR A 215 14.81 -7.93 -3.21
CA THR A 215 15.94 -8.84 -3.51
C THR A 215 16.52 -9.49 -2.27
N ASP A 216 16.50 -8.81 -1.12
CA ASP A 216 17.01 -9.33 0.14
C ASP A 216 16.12 -10.40 0.77
N THR A 217 14.84 -10.47 0.39
CA THR A 217 13.96 -11.58 0.79
C THR A 217 14.32 -12.91 0.12
N VAL A 218 15.05 -12.87 -1.01
CA VAL A 218 15.53 -14.08 -1.69
C VAL A 218 16.81 -14.58 -1.06
N ASN A 219 16.85 -15.89 -0.83
CA ASN A 219 18.03 -16.62 -0.37
C ASN A 219 18.20 -17.91 -1.18
N GLU A 220 19.24 -18.69 -0.86
CA GLU A 220 19.58 -19.95 -1.53
C GLU A 220 18.43 -20.96 -1.58
N LYS A 221 17.58 -20.99 -0.53
CA LYS A 221 16.45 -21.93 -0.40
C LYS A 221 15.16 -21.40 -1.03
N SER A 222 15.12 -20.14 -1.47
CA SER A 222 13.92 -19.58 -2.09
C SER A 222 13.50 -20.41 -3.30
N SER A 223 12.21 -20.62 -3.44
CA SER A 223 11.59 -21.31 -4.55
C SER A 223 11.86 -20.59 -5.88
N GLN A 224 11.65 -21.29 -7.00
CA GLN A 224 11.67 -20.62 -8.31
C GLN A 224 10.53 -19.60 -8.43
N LYS A 225 9.38 -19.86 -7.79
CA LYS A 225 8.22 -18.97 -7.82
C LYS A 225 8.56 -17.60 -7.23
N GLU A 226 9.16 -17.56 -6.03
CA GLU A 226 9.56 -16.30 -5.37
C GLU A 226 10.54 -15.50 -6.21
N LEU A 227 11.51 -16.17 -6.84
CA LEU A 227 12.45 -15.53 -7.76
C LEU A 227 11.72 -14.89 -8.96
N LEU A 228 10.78 -15.62 -9.57
CA LEU A 228 10.02 -15.14 -10.72
C LEU A 228 9.09 -13.98 -10.36
N GLU A 229 8.56 -13.93 -9.13
CA GLU A 229 7.74 -12.80 -8.66
C GLU A 229 8.53 -11.49 -8.61
N ILE A 230 9.81 -11.52 -8.26
CA ILE A 230 10.67 -10.32 -8.30
C ILE A 230 11.01 -9.95 -9.74
N ILE A 231 11.34 -10.93 -10.57
CA ILE A 231 11.58 -10.71 -11.99
C ILE A 231 10.37 -10.07 -12.68
N ASP A 232 9.16 -10.46 -12.28
CA ASP A 232 7.90 -9.98 -12.86
C ASP A 232 7.60 -8.50 -12.59
N VAL A 233 8.24 -7.91 -11.59
CA VAL A 233 8.07 -6.50 -11.22
C VAL A 233 9.18 -5.60 -11.71
N LEU A 234 10.24 -6.16 -12.31
CA LEU A 234 11.34 -5.35 -12.82
C LEU A 234 10.84 -4.33 -13.86
N PRO A 235 11.28 -3.06 -13.77
CA PRO A 235 11.02 -2.03 -14.77
C PRO A 235 11.36 -2.52 -16.16
N LYS A 236 10.43 -2.54 -17.13
CA LYS A 236 10.69 -3.09 -18.47
C LYS A 236 11.71 -2.29 -19.28
N ASP A 237 11.74 -0.98 -19.04
CA ASP A 237 12.48 -0.02 -19.86
C ASP A 237 13.80 0.44 -19.20
N ASP A 238 14.15 -0.12 -18.04
CA ASP A 238 15.38 0.21 -17.29
C ASP A 238 16.31 -1.01 -17.22
N PHE A 239 17.12 -1.15 -18.26
CA PHE A 239 18.06 -2.27 -18.42
C PHE A 239 19.17 -2.27 -17.37
N ILE A 240 19.57 -1.09 -16.86
CA ILE A 240 20.63 -0.98 -15.85
C ILE A 240 20.11 -1.55 -14.54
N THR A 241 18.95 -1.07 -14.08
CA THR A 241 18.30 -1.58 -12.87
C THR A 241 17.99 -3.07 -12.99
N GLN A 242 17.50 -3.53 -14.15
CA GLN A 242 17.31 -4.96 -14.39
C GLN A 242 18.61 -5.75 -14.20
N GLU A 243 19.71 -5.30 -14.80
CA GLU A 243 20.98 -6.02 -14.75
C GLU A 243 21.52 -6.10 -13.31
N GLU A 244 21.51 -4.99 -12.58
CA GLU A 244 21.95 -4.93 -11.19
C GLU A 244 21.15 -5.87 -10.29
N VAL A 245 19.82 -5.89 -10.43
CA VAL A 245 18.97 -6.80 -9.67
C VAL A 245 19.26 -8.25 -10.00
N LEU A 246 19.41 -8.59 -11.29
CA LEU A 246 19.73 -9.97 -11.69
C LEU A 246 21.09 -10.41 -11.12
N ARG A 247 22.08 -9.52 -11.02
CA ARG A 247 23.36 -9.79 -10.35
C ARG A 247 23.18 -10.03 -8.85
N LYS A 248 22.40 -9.18 -8.16
CA LYS A 248 22.08 -9.35 -6.73
C LYS A 248 21.38 -10.69 -6.48
N LEU A 249 20.37 -11.02 -7.27
CA LEU A 249 19.64 -12.28 -7.19
C LEU A 249 20.54 -13.50 -7.43
N ALA A 250 21.45 -13.42 -8.41
CA ALA A 250 22.42 -14.49 -8.69
C ALA A 250 23.31 -14.78 -7.47
N LYS A 251 23.83 -13.70 -6.85
CA LYS A 251 24.64 -13.79 -5.63
C LYS A 251 23.85 -14.40 -4.47
N LYS A 252 22.62 -13.93 -4.22
CA LYS A 252 21.74 -14.44 -3.14
C LYS A 252 21.39 -15.91 -3.31
N ARG A 253 21.21 -16.36 -4.56
CA ARG A 253 20.90 -17.75 -4.93
C ARG A 253 22.12 -18.65 -5.06
N LYS A 254 23.34 -18.10 -4.94
CA LYS A 254 24.61 -18.80 -5.19
C LYS A 254 24.64 -19.52 -6.54
N ILE A 255 24.10 -18.87 -7.57
CA ILE A 255 24.14 -19.34 -8.96
C ILE A 255 24.84 -18.32 -9.84
N THR A 256 25.28 -18.75 -11.02
CA THR A 256 25.96 -17.84 -11.96
C THR A 256 24.99 -16.81 -12.52
N PHE A 257 25.53 -15.67 -12.89
CA PHE A 257 24.76 -14.59 -13.50
C PHE A 257 24.14 -15.03 -14.84
N GLU A 258 24.84 -15.84 -15.63
CA GLU A 258 24.37 -16.45 -16.87
C GLU A 258 23.17 -17.36 -16.61
N THR A 259 23.16 -18.09 -15.49
CA THR A 259 22.04 -18.96 -15.10
C THR A 259 20.79 -18.13 -14.82
N ILE A 260 20.93 -17.03 -14.05
CA ILE A 260 19.82 -16.09 -13.80
C ILE A 260 19.34 -15.42 -15.08
N LYS A 261 20.25 -14.98 -15.96
CA LYS A 261 19.88 -14.41 -17.28
C LYS A 261 19.07 -15.39 -18.11
N LYS A 262 19.43 -16.69 -18.12
CA LYS A 262 18.65 -17.74 -18.79
C LYS A 262 17.26 -17.89 -18.18
N ILE A 263 17.14 -17.93 -16.85
CA ILE A 263 15.85 -18.01 -16.15
C ILE A 263 14.97 -16.81 -16.50
N TYR A 264 15.53 -15.59 -16.45
CA TYR A 264 14.86 -14.35 -16.83
C TYR A 264 14.35 -14.41 -18.28
N ALA A 265 15.23 -14.70 -19.24
CA ALA A 265 14.87 -14.73 -20.66
C ALA A 265 13.80 -15.79 -20.97
N GLN A 266 13.92 -16.99 -20.39
CA GLN A 266 12.91 -18.04 -20.53
C GLN A 266 11.56 -17.63 -19.96
N HIS A 267 11.54 -16.94 -18.81
CA HIS A 267 10.31 -16.44 -18.20
C HIS A 267 9.64 -15.36 -19.04
N GLN A 268 10.40 -14.37 -19.51
CA GLN A 268 9.87 -13.30 -20.38
C GLN A 268 9.31 -13.86 -21.69
N SER A 269 10.02 -14.81 -22.33
CA SER A 269 9.54 -15.48 -23.55
C SER A 269 8.23 -16.24 -23.31
N LYS A 270 8.14 -17.02 -22.22
CA LYS A 270 6.89 -17.72 -21.85
C LYS A 270 5.73 -16.76 -21.58
N LYS A 271 5.99 -15.61 -20.98
CA LYS A 271 4.99 -14.58 -20.67
C LYS A 271 4.46 -13.94 -21.95
N LEU A 272 5.35 -13.53 -22.84
CA LEU A 272 5.01 -12.98 -24.15
C LEU A 272 4.15 -13.96 -24.97
N LEU A 273 4.53 -15.23 -24.99
CA LEU A 273 3.75 -16.26 -25.68
C LEU A 273 2.33 -16.44 -25.08
N LYS A 274 2.19 -16.32 -23.75
CA LYS A 274 0.89 -16.37 -23.07
C LYS A 274 0.02 -15.15 -23.41
N GLU A 275 0.61 -13.96 -23.44
CA GLU A 275 -0.08 -12.70 -23.79
C GLU A 275 -0.58 -12.75 -25.24
N GLN A 276 0.27 -13.12 -26.19
CA GLN A 276 -0.11 -13.30 -27.60
C GLN A 276 -1.23 -14.32 -27.80
N LYS A 277 -1.21 -15.43 -27.04
CA LYS A 277 -2.30 -16.42 -27.07
C LYS A 277 -3.62 -15.84 -26.55
N ARG A 278 -3.58 -15.03 -25.49
CA ARG A 278 -4.78 -14.38 -24.93
C ARG A 278 -5.38 -13.38 -25.91
N GLU A 279 -4.55 -12.53 -26.52
CA GLU A 279 -4.98 -11.56 -27.54
C GLU A 279 -5.64 -12.26 -28.73
N ARG A 280 -5.05 -13.36 -29.23
CA ARG A 280 -5.65 -14.16 -30.32
C ARG A 280 -7.03 -14.71 -29.95
N ILE A 281 -7.21 -15.17 -28.71
CA ILE A 281 -8.49 -15.67 -28.22
C ILE A 281 -9.52 -14.53 -28.12
N GLU A 282 -9.10 -13.37 -27.63
CA GLU A 282 -9.96 -12.20 -27.47
C GLU A 282 -10.43 -11.65 -28.82
N ILE A 283 -9.52 -11.51 -29.78
CA ILE A 283 -9.83 -11.13 -31.17
C ILE A 283 -10.81 -12.13 -31.79
N LYS A 284 -10.64 -13.44 -31.55
CA LYS A 284 -11.55 -14.46 -32.06
C LYS A 284 -12.96 -14.30 -31.47
N LYS A 285 -13.07 -14.10 -30.15
CA LYS A 285 -14.35 -13.86 -29.46
C LYS A 285 -15.04 -12.59 -29.95
N GLU A 286 -14.29 -11.53 -30.20
CA GLU A 286 -14.84 -10.27 -30.70
C GLU A 286 -15.37 -10.40 -32.13
N LYS A 287 -14.64 -11.12 -33.01
CA LYS A 287 -15.11 -11.46 -34.36
C LYS A 287 -16.40 -12.27 -34.34
N GLU A 288 -16.50 -13.29 -33.48
CA GLU A 288 -17.71 -14.10 -33.31
C GLU A 288 -18.90 -13.26 -32.80
N LYS A 289 -18.66 -12.34 -31.85
CA LYS A 289 -19.69 -11.42 -31.33
C LYS A 289 -20.19 -10.46 -32.41
N ASN A 290 -19.29 -9.94 -33.24
CA ASN A 290 -19.63 -9.03 -34.33
C ASN A 290 -20.36 -9.74 -35.48
N GLN A 291 -20.04 -11.00 -35.77
CA GLN A 291 -20.81 -11.82 -36.72
C GLN A 291 -22.23 -12.06 -36.22
N LYS A 292 -22.41 -12.42 -34.94
CA LYS A 292 -23.75 -12.61 -34.35
C LYS A 292 -24.59 -11.32 -34.37
N LYS A 293 -23.98 -10.15 -34.13
CA LYS A 293 -24.65 -8.86 -34.22
C LYS A 293 -25.08 -8.46 -35.65
N LYS A 294 -24.41 -8.97 -36.69
CA LYS A 294 -24.79 -8.72 -38.08
C LYS A 294 -25.91 -9.65 -38.58
N MET A 295 -26.22 -10.71 -37.84
CA MET A 295 -27.30 -11.67 -38.15
C MET A 295 -28.62 -11.36 -37.43
N LEU A 296 -28.62 -10.34 -36.56
CA LEU A 296 -29.79 -9.77 -35.87
C LEU A 296 -30.13 -8.43 -36.49
#